data_AF-A0A512N585-F1
#
_entry.id   AF-A0A512N585-F1
#
_cell.length_a   1.000
_cell.length_b   1.000
_cell.length_c   1.000
_cell.angle_alpha   90.00
_cell.angle_beta   90.00
_cell.angle_gamma   90.00
#
_symmetry.space_group_name_H-M   'P 1'
#
loop_
_entity.id
_entity.type
_entity.pdbx_description
1 polymer ?
#
loop_
_entity_poly.entity_id
_entity_poly.type
_entity_poly.pdbx_seq_one_letter_code
_entity_poly.pdbx_strand_id
1 'polypeptide(L)'
;MEEQLLGLLSARRGHFHLESGHHGNLWLDLDALFLRPAALLPFTRELARRLGRHGVEAVVAPLVGGALVAEMVAAELDVRFAFAERRTDAGGVTYVIPDAFHDHLRGCPVAIIDDAINAGSATRATFAALTALGARPIAVGALLILGETALTHFAVNKLAVEAIARLPNDLWEPATCPMCAAGEPLNSPSA
;
A
#
# COMPACT_ATOMS: atom_id res chain seq x y z
N MET A 1 7.74 10.16 15.21
CA MET A 1 7.88 9.24 14.06
C MET A 1 6.89 9.58 12.95
N GLU A 2 5.58 9.65 13.21
CA GLU A 2 4.60 10.11 12.22
C GLU A 2 4.97 11.46 11.59
N GLU A 3 5.13 12.52 12.39
CA GLU A 3 5.51 13.86 11.89
C GLU A 3 6.82 13.87 11.08
N GLN A 4 7.79 13.03 11.46
CA GLN A 4 9.06 12.92 10.74
C GLN A 4 8.89 12.27 9.37
N LEU A 5 8.05 11.24 9.26
CA LEU A 5 7.71 10.62 7.97
C LEU A 5 6.94 11.61 7.09
N LEU A 6 5.96 12.30 7.66
CA LEU A 6 5.17 13.31 6.94
C LEU A 6 6.04 14.47 6.45
N GLY A 7 7.09 14.84 7.19
CA GLY A 7 8.08 15.83 6.78
C GLY A 7 8.94 15.42 5.58
N LEU A 8 8.93 14.14 5.18
CA LEU A 8 9.58 13.66 3.95
C LEU A 8 8.68 13.77 2.71
N LEU A 9 7.39 14.03 2.90
CA LEU A 9 6.39 14.04 1.84
C LEU A 9 6.04 15.47 1.43
N SER A 10 5.78 15.65 0.14
CA SER A 10 5.09 16.84 -0.35
C SER A 10 3.61 16.53 -0.57
N ALA A 11 2.74 17.44 -0.15
CA ALA A 11 1.29 17.29 -0.23
C ALA A 11 0.65 18.44 -1.00
N ARG A 12 -0.30 18.13 -1.88
CA ARG A 12 -1.17 19.10 -2.57
C ARG A 12 -2.62 18.86 -2.14
N ARG A 13 -3.35 19.93 -1.85
CA ARG A 13 -4.80 19.90 -1.62
C ARG A 13 -5.55 20.46 -2.82
N GLY A 14 -6.66 19.84 -3.18
CA GLY A 14 -7.43 20.14 -4.38
C GLY A 14 -8.19 18.91 -4.85
N HIS A 15 -8.87 18.99 -5.99
CA HIS A 15 -9.65 17.87 -6.53
C HIS A 15 -8.79 17.02 -7.47
N PHE A 16 -8.53 15.75 -7.12
CA PHE A 16 -7.63 14.87 -7.87
C PHE A 16 -8.32 13.59 -8.33
N HIS A 17 -8.03 13.15 -9.56
CA HIS A 17 -8.34 11.81 -10.03
C HIS A 17 -7.21 10.84 -9.65
N LEU A 18 -7.50 9.89 -8.77
CA LEU A 18 -6.51 8.98 -8.19
C LEU A 18 -6.40 7.68 -8.99
N GLU A 19 -5.29 6.96 -8.84
CA GLU A 19 -5.07 5.68 -9.54
C GLU A 19 -6.11 4.60 -9.21
N SER A 20 -6.80 4.73 -8.08
CA SER A 20 -7.91 3.86 -7.69
C SER A 20 -9.19 4.12 -8.49
N GLY A 21 -9.20 5.09 -9.42
CA GLY A 21 -10.39 5.57 -10.12
C GLY A 21 -11.31 6.44 -9.26
N HIS A 22 -10.94 6.69 -8.01
CA HIS A 22 -11.69 7.56 -7.11
C HIS A 22 -11.20 9.01 -7.25
N HIS A 23 -12.05 9.94 -6.83
CA HIS A 23 -11.65 11.32 -6.60
C HIS A 23 -11.23 11.51 -5.13
N GLY A 24 -10.29 12.41 -4.88
CA GLY A 24 -9.88 12.76 -3.51
C GLY A 24 -9.46 14.21 -3.39
N ASN A 25 -9.36 14.68 -2.15
CA ASN A 25 -8.97 16.07 -1.82
C ASN A 25 -7.48 16.26 -1.51
N LEU A 26 -6.72 15.17 -1.50
CA LEU A 26 -5.32 15.13 -1.13
C LEU A 26 -4.52 14.30 -2.15
N TRP A 27 -3.42 14.87 -2.61
CA TRP A 27 -2.40 14.17 -3.38
C TRP A 27 -1.06 14.25 -2.66
N LEU A 28 -0.34 13.14 -2.62
CA LEU A 28 0.98 13.02 -2.00
C LEU A 28 2.01 12.58 -3.04
N ASP A 29 3.16 13.26 -3.04
CA ASP A 29 4.33 12.82 -3.81
C ASP A 29 5.07 11.73 -3.03
N LEU A 30 4.75 10.48 -3.32
CA LEU A 30 5.35 9.31 -2.66
C LEU A 30 6.72 8.98 -3.24
N ASP A 31 6.98 9.31 -4.51
CA ASP A 31 8.25 9.01 -5.17
C ASP A 31 9.42 9.70 -4.46
N ALA A 32 9.18 10.91 -3.93
CA ALA A 32 10.14 11.67 -3.14
C ALA A 32 10.68 10.90 -1.92
N LEU A 33 9.90 9.96 -1.34
CA LEU A 33 10.35 9.12 -0.22
C LEU A 33 11.60 8.31 -0.57
N PHE A 34 11.70 7.86 -1.82
CA PHE A 34 12.72 6.91 -2.26
C PHE A 34 14.01 7.57 -2.74
N LEU A 35 14.04 8.90 -2.88
CA LEU A 35 15.24 9.66 -3.29
C LEU A 35 16.43 9.47 -2.34
N ARG A 36 16.15 9.25 -1.05
CA ARG A 36 17.15 9.01 0.00
C ARG A 36 16.75 7.80 0.84
N PRO A 37 17.02 6.55 0.40
CA PRO A 37 16.59 5.34 1.10
C PRO A 37 17.04 5.28 2.57
N ALA A 38 18.21 5.85 2.90
CA ALA A 38 18.70 5.95 4.27
C ALA A 38 17.75 6.71 5.21
N ALA A 39 16.99 7.70 4.70
CA ALA A 39 16.00 8.43 5.47
C ALA A 39 14.76 7.57 5.81
N LEU A 40 14.50 6.50 5.04
CA LEU A 40 13.40 5.57 5.28
C LEU A 40 13.72 4.51 6.34
N LEU A 41 15.00 4.22 6.57
CA LEU A 41 15.44 3.14 7.46
C LEU A 41 14.82 3.18 8.87
N PRO A 42 14.70 4.33 9.56
CA PRO A 42 14.06 4.36 10.88
C PRO A 42 12.60 3.90 10.85
N PHE A 43 11.88 4.19 9.76
CA PHE A 43 10.46 3.86 9.61
C PHE A 43 10.27 2.41 9.18
N THR A 44 11.07 1.92 8.22
CA THR A 44 11.01 0.51 7.79
C THR A 44 11.42 -0.44 8.91
N ARG A 45 12.40 -0.06 9.74
CA ARG A 45 12.78 -0.81 10.95
C ARG A 45 11.66 -0.88 11.97
N GLU A 46 11.00 0.25 12.22
CA GLU A 46 9.86 0.25 13.14
C GLU A 46 8.70 -0.59 12.59
N LEU A 47 8.43 -0.51 11.28
CA LEU A 47 7.39 -1.30 10.62
C LEU A 47 7.72 -2.80 10.70
N ALA A 48 8.96 -3.18 10.39
CA ALA A 48 9.49 -4.53 10.56
C ALA A 48 9.26 -5.04 11.99
N ARG A 49 9.70 -4.29 13.00
CA ARG A 49 9.53 -4.64 14.42
C ARG A 49 8.08 -4.88 14.81
N ARG A 50 7.14 -4.09 14.27
CA ARG A 50 5.69 -4.27 14.51
C ARG A 50 5.17 -5.52 13.82
N LEU A 51 5.53 -5.72 12.55
CA LEU A 51 5.12 -6.87 11.75
C LEU A 51 5.66 -8.21 12.29
N GLY A 52 6.90 -8.22 12.79
CA GLY A 52 7.53 -9.43 13.36
C GLY A 52 6.77 -10.02 14.55
N ARG A 53 5.92 -9.25 15.23
CA ARG A 53 5.07 -9.73 16.33
C ARG A 53 3.97 -10.69 15.87
N HIS A 54 3.67 -10.72 14.57
CA HIS A 54 2.60 -11.53 13.99
C HIS A 54 3.08 -12.87 13.42
N GLY A 55 4.39 -13.18 13.50
CA GLY A 55 4.93 -14.45 12.99
C GLY A 55 4.99 -14.51 11.47
N VAL A 56 5.35 -13.39 10.83
CA VAL A 56 5.50 -13.27 9.37
C VAL A 56 6.74 -14.04 8.92
N GLU A 57 6.63 -14.83 7.85
CA GLU A 57 7.74 -15.58 7.22
C GLU A 57 8.07 -15.08 5.81
N ALA A 58 7.19 -14.26 5.22
CA ALA A 58 7.44 -13.58 3.97
C ALA A 58 6.74 -12.23 3.91
N VAL A 59 7.34 -11.30 3.19
CA VAL A 59 6.76 -10.00 2.87
C VAL A 59 6.50 -9.96 1.37
N VAL A 60 5.28 -9.54 1.00
CA VAL A 60 4.91 -9.36 -0.40
C VAL A 60 4.29 -8.00 -0.61
N ALA A 61 4.64 -7.31 -1.68
CA ALA A 61 4.13 -5.97 -1.94
C ALA A 61 3.84 -5.71 -3.42
N PRO A 62 2.86 -4.86 -3.75
CA PRO A 62 2.68 -4.38 -5.11
C PRO A 62 3.88 -3.54 -5.55
N LEU A 63 4.31 -3.70 -6.79
CA LEU A 63 5.23 -2.76 -7.43
C LEU A 63 4.52 -1.43 -7.74
N VAL A 64 5.19 -0.29 -7.67
CA VAL A 64 6.63 -0.13 -7.38
C VAL A 64 6.89 0.23 -5.91
N GLY A 65 6.29 1.31 -5.40
CA GLY A 65 6.63 1.91 -4.10
C GLY A 65 6.54 0.93 -2.92
N GLY A 66 5.45 0.16 -2.83
CA GLY A 66 5.29 -0.87 -1.82
C GLY A 66 6.43 -1.90 -1.80
N ALA A 67 6.90 -2.35 -2.97
CA ALA A 67 8.01 -3.30 -3.08
C ALA A 67 9.33 -2.73 -2.55
N LEU A 68 9.61 -1.43 -2.77
CA LEU A 68 10.81 -0.77 -2.24
C LEU A 68 10.79 -0.72 -0.71
N VAL A 69 9.63 -0.45 -0.10
CA VAL A 69 9.44 -0.51 1.36
C VAL A 69 9.59 -1.94 1.86
N ALA A 70 8.96 -2.89 1.18
CA ALA A 70 8.94 -4.29 1.54
C ALA A 70 10.31 -4.96 1.50
N GLU A 71 11.17 -4.61 0.54
CA GLU A 71 12.53 -5.13 0.47
C GLU A 71 13.34 -4.73 1.72
N MET A 72 13.24 -3.46 2.14
CA MET A 72 13.89 -2.98 3.37
C MET A 72 13.33 -3.66 4.62
N VAL A 73 12.02 -3.89 4.68
CA VAL A 73 11.37 -4.58 5.82
C VAL A 73 11.75 -6.06 5.87
N ALA A 74 11.77 -6.74 4.72
CA ALA A 74 12.17 -8.14 4.63
C ALA A 74 13.63 -8.34 5.05
N ALA A 75 14.52 -7.43 4.64
CA ALA A 75 15.92 -7.42 5.04
C ALA A 75 16.10 -7.24 6.56
N GLU A 76 15.32 -6.36 7.19
CA GLU A 76 15.37 -6.16 8.66
C GLU A 76 14.81 -7.36 9.44
N LEU A 77 13.77 -8.03 8.91
CA LEU A 77 13.17 -9.22 9.52
C LEU A 77 13.91 -10.53 9.23
N ASP A 78 14.83 -10.54 8.26
CA ASP A 78 15.46 -11.74 7.69
C ASP A 78 14.43 -12.78 7.21
N VAL A 79 13.45 -12.32 6.42
CA VAL A 79 12.35 -13.14 5.87
C VAL A 79 12.32 -13.07 4.34
N ARG A 80 11.56 -13.97 3.71
CA ARG A 80 11.45 -13.99 2.24
C ARG A 80 10.81 -12.71 1.73
N PHE A 81 11.29 -12.21 0.61
CA PHE A 81 10.69 -11.10 -0.12
C PHE A 81 10.11 -11.59 -1.46
N ALA A 82 8.94 -11.10 -1.82
CA ALA A 82 8.41 -11.18 -3.17
C ALA A 82 7.61 -9.92 -3.52
N PHE A 83 7.21 -9.78 -4.77
CA PHE A 83 6.39 -8.66 -5.21
C PHE A 83 5.26 -9.11 -6.14
N ALA A 84 4.27 -8.24 -6.31
CA ALA A 84 3.19 -8.42 -7.27
C ALA A 84 3.25 -7.34 -8.35
N GLU A 85 3.18 -7.75 -9.60
CA GLU A 85 3.21 -6.87 -10.77
C GLU A 85 1.79 -6.45 -11.15
N ARG A 86 1.59 -5.14 -11.31
CA ARG A 86 0.34 -4.61 -11.86
C ARG A 86 0.20 -5.04 -13.32
N ARG A 87 -0.92 -5.68 -13.65
CA ARG A 87 -1.33 -6.03 -15.01
C ARG A 87 -2.64 -5.34 -15.32
N THR A 88 -2.73 -4.77 -16.51
CA THR A 88 -3.97 -4.14 -17.00
C THR A 88 -4.40 -4.89 -18.25
N ASP A 89 -5.59 -5.47 -18.21
CA ASP A 89 -6.21 -6.19 -19.31
C ASP A 89 -7.65 -5.72 -19.54
N ALA A 90 -8.37 -6.38 -20.46
CA ALA A 90 -9.75 -6.05 -20.79
C ALA A 90 -10.73 -6.23 -19.61
N GLY A 91 -10.38 -7.04 -18.61
CA GLY A 91 -11.13 -7.26 -17.38
C GLY A 91 -10.78 -6.29 -16.24
N GLY A 92 -9.80 -5.41 -16.44
CA GLY A 92 -9.43 -4.36 -15.49
C GLY A 92 -7.99 -4.48 -15.00
N VAL A 93 -7.74 -3.95 -13.80
CA VAL A 93 -6.42 -3.97 -13.15
C VAL A 93 -6.33 -5.16 -12.20
N THR A 94 -5.35 -6.03 -12.44
CA THR A 94 -5.02 -7.17 -11.59
C THR A 94 -3.57 -7.07 -11.12
N TYR A 95 -3.21 -7.90 -10.14
CA TYR A 95 -1.84 -8.03 -9.65
C TYR A 95 -1.44 -9.50 -9.73
N VAL A 96 -0.26 -9.77 -10.28
CA VAL A 96 0.24 -11.13 -10.50
C VAL A 96 1.56 -11.30 -9.76
N ILE A 97 1.66 -12.39 -9.00
CA ILE A 97 2.92 -12.79 -8.36
C ILE A 97 3.74 -13.59 -9.38
N PRO A 98 4.98 -13.20 -9.68
CA PRO A 98 5.83 -13.96 -10.60
C PRO A 98 6.01 -15.43 -10.17
N ASP A 99 6.02 -16.33 -11.16
CA ASP A 99 6.09 -17.79 -10.95
C ASP A 99 7.28 -18.23 -10.10
N ALA A 100 8.40 -17.50 -10.20
CA ALA A 100 9.61 -17.75 -9.42
C ALA A 100 9.39 -17.71 -7.89
N PHE A 101 8.32 -17.06 -7.41
CA PHE A 101 8.01 -16.98 -5.98
C PHE A 101 6.96 -18.00 -5.52
N HIS A 102 6.30 -18.73 -6.42
CA HIS A 102 5.11 -19.50 -6.10
C HIS A 102 5.38 -20.56 -5.03
N ASP A 103 6.39 -21.41 -5.25
CA ASP A 103 6.73 -22.50 -4.32
C ASP A 103 7.23 -22.00 -2.97
N HIS A 104 7.75 -20.77 -2.91
CA HIS A 104 8.23 -20.15 -1.67
C HIS A 104 7.12 -19.49 -0.82
N LEU A 105 5.94 -19.26 -1.42
CA LEU A 105 4.83 -18.56 -0.78
C LEU A 105 3.64 -19.46 -0.42
N ARG A 106 3.48 -20.64 -1.04
CA ARG A 106 2.39 -21.57 -0.71
C ARG A 106 2.42 -21.95 0.78
N GLY A 107 1.29 -21.78 1.47
CA GLY A 107 1.13 -22.03 2.90
C GLY A 107 1.86 -21.05 3.84
N CYS A 108 2.66 -20.12 3.30
CA CYS A 108 3.49 -19.20 4.06
C CYS A 108 2.66 -18.10 4.71
N PRO A 109 2.90 -17.74 5.99
CA PRO A 109 2.33 -16.55 6.62
C PRO A 109 2.96 -15.27 6.05
N VAL A 110 2.16 -14.48 5.32
CA VAL A 110 2.62 -13.31 4.57
C VAL A 110 2.14 -12.00 5.20
N ALA A 111 3.03 -11.01 5.30
CA ALA A 111 2.65 -9.61 5.43
C ALA A 111 2.59 -8.94 4.05
N ILE A 112 1.48 -8.26 3.76
CA ILE A 112 1.36 -7.41 2.58
C ILE A 112 1.86 -6.02 2.95
N ILE A 113 2.81 -5.46 2.22
CA ILE A 113 3.33 -4.12 2.52
C ILE A 113 3.04 -3.16 1.37
N ASP A 114 2.74 -1.90 1.70
CA ASP A 114 2.68 -0.80 0.73
C ASP A 114 3.39 0.45 1.28
N ASP A 115 3.71 1.41 0.43
CA ASP A 115 4.22 2.71 0.87
C ASP A 115 3.09 3.59 1.42
N ALA A 116 1.98 3.69 0.68
CA ALA A 116 0.77 4.36 1.11
C ALA A 116 -0.49 3.57 0.72
N ILE A 117 -1.37 3.34 1.70
CA ILE A 117 -2.65 2.68 1.49
C ILE A 117 -3.77 3.71 1.63
N ASN A 118 -4.43 4.04 0.52
CA ASN A 118 -5.63 4.87 0.51
C ASN A 118 -6.89 3.99 0.38
N ALA A 119 -7.46 3.90 -0.82
CA ALA A 119 -8.52 2.93 -1.09
C ALA A 119 -8.03 1.48 -0.91
N GLY A 120 -6.72 1.21 -0.95
CA GLY A 120 -6.15 -0.13 -0.82
C GLY A 120 -6.39 -1.04 -2.03
N SER A 121 -6.61 -0.49 -3.22
CA SER A 121 -6.83 -1.27 -4.44
C SER A 121 -5.66 -2.23 -4.73
N ALA A 122 -4.42 -1.74 -4.66
CA ALA A 122 -3.22 -2.54 -4.86
C ALA A 122 -3.09 -3.65 -3.80
N THR A 123 -3.12 -3.28 -2.52
CA THR A 123 -3.03 -4.25 -1.41
C THR A 123 -4.13 -5.32 -1.44
N ARG A 124 -5.37 -4.96 -1.81
CA ARG A 124 -6.47 -5.92 -1.95
C ARG A 124 -6.27 -6.87 -3.12
N ALA A 125 -5.77 -6.38 -4.25
CA ALA A 125 -5.47 -7.22 -5.39
C ALA A 125 -4.28 -8.15 -5.11
N THR A 126 -3.25 -7.68 -4.41
CA THR A 126 -2.16 -8.51 -3.90
C THR A 126 -2.66 -9.57 -2.91
N PHE A 127 -3.58 -9.22 -2.00
CA PHE A 127 -4.23 -10.19 -1.11
C PHE A 127 -4.97 -11.29 -1.89
N ALA A 128 -5.72 -10.91 -2.92
CA ALA A 128 -6.42 -11.86 -3.78
C ALA A 128 -5.44 -12.79 -4.52
N ALA A 129 -4.36 -12.25 -5.07
CA ALA A 129 -3.32 -13.02 -5.76
C ALA A 129 -2.63 -14.03 -4.83
N LEU A 130 -2.27 -13.60 -3.61
CA LEU A 130 -1.68 -14.46 -2.59
C LEU A 130 -2.62 -15.57 -2.16
N THR A 131 -3.90 -15.24 -1.93
CA THR A 131 -4.93 -16.20 -1.54
C THR A 131 -5.15 -17.24 -2.64
N ALA A 132 -5.23 -16.81 -3.90
CA ALA A 132 -5.37 -17.70 -5.06
C ALA A 132 -4.15 -18.62 -5.24
N LEU A 133 -2.95 -18.13 -4.94
CA LEU A 133 -1.72 -18.93 -4.94
C LEU A 133 -1.69 -19.97 -3.80
N GLY A 134 -2.50 -19.80 -2.76
CA GLY A 134 -2.51 -20.64 -1.56
C GLY A 134 -1.53 -20.18 -0.48
N ALA A 135 -1.05 -18.94 -0.54
CA ALA A 135 -0.35 -18.30 0.58
C ALA A 135 -1.35 -17.91 1.69
N ARG A 136 -0.84 -17.53 2.87
CA ARG A 136 -1.65 -17.12 4.01
C ARG A 136 -1.34 -15.67 4.39
N PRO A 137 -1.98 -14.67 3.77
CA PRO A 137 -1.87 -13.30 4.26
C PRO A 137 -2.40 -13.19 5.69
N ILE A 138 -1.59 -12.65 6.60
CA ILE A 138 -1.92 -12.51 8.03
C ILE A 138 -1.82 -11.07 8.54
N ALA A 139 -1.11 -10.21 7.80
CA ALA A 139 -0.91 -8.82 8.18
C ALA A 139 -0.81 -7.91 6.96
N VAL A 140 -1.08 -6.64 7.18
CA VAL A 140 -0.82 -5.53 6.26
C VAL A 140 0.03 -4.48 6.97
N GLY A 141 1.08 -4.00 6.31
CA GLY A 141 1.96 -2.94 6.78
C GLY A 141 2.00 -1.76 5.81
N ALA A 142 2.06 -0.53 6.30
CA ALA A 142 2.34 0.62 5.46
C ALA A 142 3.17 1.69 6.14
N LEU A 143 3.87 2.52 5.36
CA LEU A 143 4.40 3.77 5.91
C LEU A 143 3.23 4.71 6.22
N LEU A 144 2.28 4.84 5.31
CA LEU A 144 1.12 5.71 5.48
C LEU A 144 -0.20 5.00 5.19
N ILE A 145 -1.21 5.21 6.05
CA ILE A 145 -2.61 4.89 5.74
C ILE A 145 -3.41 6.19 5.64
N LEU A 146 -4.16 6.33 4.54
CA LEU A 146 -5.04 7.45 4.24
C LEU A 146 -6.50 7.02 4.38
N GLY A 147 -7.22 7.65 5.31
CA GLY A 147 -8.61 7.34 5.61
C GLY A 147 -8.82 5.91 6.12
N GLU A 148 -10.05 5.42 6.00
CA GLU A 148 -10.45 4.11 6.56
C GLU A 148 -10.96 3.12 5.52
N THR A 149 -11.07 3.52 4.24
CA THR A 149 -11.67 2.71 3.17
C THR A 149 -11.07 1.31 3.06
N ALA A 150 -9.76 1.17 3.18
CA ALA A 150 -9.09 -0.14 3.11
C ALA A 150 -9.28 -0.98 4.39
N LEU A 151 -9.51 -0.35 5.55
CA LEU A 151 -9.50 -1.02 6.85
C LEU A 151 -10.65 -2.04 7.00
N THR A 152 -11.81 -1.76 6.41
CA THR A 152 -12.94 -2.70 6.40
C THR A 152 -12.56 -4.02 5.74
N HIS A 153 -11.85 -3.98 4.61
CA HIS A 153 -11.39 -5.19 3.93
C HIS A 153 -10.38 -5.97 4.80
N PHE A 154 -9.45 -5.27 5.45
CA PHE A 154 -8.45 -5.90 6.31
C PHE A 154 -9.11 -6.56 7.53
N ALA A 155 -10.08 -5.90 8.16
CA ALA A 155 -10.81 -6.42 9.30
C ALA A 155 -11.64 -7.68 8.95
N VAL A 156 -12.38 -7.66 7.84
CA VAL A 156 -13.17 -8.82 7.38
C VAL A 156 -12.28 -10.03 7.11
N ASN A 157 -11.07 -9.81 6.59
CA ASN A 157 -10.09 -10.87 6.32
C ASN A 157 -9.17 -11.17 7.52
N LYS A 158 -9.44 -10.58 8.70
CA LYS A 158 -8.68 -10.80 9.95
C LYS A 158 -7.18 -10.51 9.82
N LEU A 159 -6.83 -9.52 9.01
CA LEU A 159 -5.45 -9.07 8.84
C LEU A 159 -5.08 -8.10 9.97
N ALA A 160 -3.95 -8.34 10.64
CA ALA A 160 -3.36 -7.33 11.49
C ALA A 160 -2.94 -6.11 10.65
N VAL A 161 -3.12 -4.89 11.14
CA VAL A 161 -2.80 -3.67 10.38
C VAL A 161 -1.78 -2.83 11.14
N GLU A 162 -0.59 -2.69 10.57
CA GLU A 162 0.50 -1.87 11.11
C GLU A 162 0.76 -0.66 10.20
N ALA A 163 0.89 0.52 10.77
CA ALA A 163 1.21 1.74 10.02
C ALA A 163 2.11 2.68 10.80
N ILE A 164 3.04 3.35 10.13
CA ILE A 164 3.89 4.37 10.76
C ILE A 164 3.11 5.67 10.97
N ALA A 165 2.34 6.09 9.97
CA ALA A 165 1.51 7.28 9.98
C ALA A 165 0.07 6.98 9.55
N ARG A 166 -0.89 7.73 10.10
CA ARG A 166 -2.28 7.72 9.65
C ARG A 166 -2.78 9.15 9.42
N LEU A 167 -3.39 9.41 8.27
CA LEU A 167 -4.01 10.70 7.99
C LEU A 167 -5.46 10.51 7.55
N PRO A 168 -6.36 11.45 7.92
CA PRO A 168 -7.69 11.47 7.32
C PRO A 168 -7.57 11.79 5.83
N ASN A 169 -8.40 11.14 5.02
CA ASN A 169 -8.54 11.44 3.61
C ASN A 169 -9.98 11.17 3.18
N ASP A 170 -10.50 12.04 2.32
CA ASP A 170 -11.79 11.82 1.69
C ASP A 170 -11.58 11.20 0.31
N LEU A 171 -12.34 10.13 0.06
CA LEU A 171 -12.37 9.39 -1.18
C LEU A 171 -13.81 9.31 -1.66
N TRP A 172 -14.04 9.66 -2.92
CA TRP A 172 -15.35 9.63 -3.52
C TRP A 172 -15.33 8.84 -4.82
N GLU A 173 -16.39 8.10 -5.08
CA GLU A 173 -16.64 7.63 -6.44
C GLU A 173 -16.92 8.84 -7.35
N PRO A 174 -16.49 8.83 -8.61
CA PRO A 174 -16.71 9.96 -9.53
C PRO A 174 -18.19 10.39 -9.60
N ALA A 175 -19.12 9.43 -9.52
CA ALA A 175 -20.56 9.66 -9.59
C ALA A 175 -21.13 10.43 -8.37
N THR A 176 -20.44 10.41 -7.23
CA THR A 176 -20.90 11.01 -5.97
C THR A 176 -19.94 12.05 -5.42
N CYS A 177 -18.99 12.50 -6.24
CA CYS A 177 -17.96 13.45 -5.82
C CYS A 177 -18.54 14.85 -5.55
N PRO A 178 -18.42 15.40 -4.33
CA PRO A 178 -18.94 16.73 -4.00
C PRO A 178 -18.18 17.85 -4.72
N MET A 179 -16.88 17.66 -4.99
CA MET A 179 -16.07 18.63 -5.72
C MET A 179 -16.45 18.68 -7.21
N CYS A 180 -16.84 17.54 -7.81
CA CYS A 180 -17.49 17.52 -9.13
C CYS A 180 -18.80 18.29 -9.13
N ALA A 181 -19.67 18.06 -8.14
CA ALA A 181 -20.95 18.74 -8.03
C ALA A 181 -20.78 20.27 -7.84
N ALA A 182 -19.70 20.68 -7.19
CA ALA A 182 -19.31 22.08 -7.02
C ALA A 182 -18.60 22.70 -8.24
N GLY A 183 -18.30 21.92 -9.29
CA GLY A 183 -17.60 22.38 -10.48
C GLY A 183 -16.10 22.68 -10.28
N GLU A 184 -15.48 22.11 -9.24
CA GLU A 184 -14.06 22.33 -8.95
C GLU A 184 -13.16 21.62 -9.99
N PRO A 185 -12.06 22.26 -10.45
CA PRO A 185 -11.19 21.68 -11.47
C PRO A 185 -10.60 20.33 -11.06
N LEU A 186 -10.86 19.29 -11.85
CA LEU A 186 -10.29 17.97 -11.65
C LEU A 186 -8.85 17.93 -12.17
N ASN A 187 -7.91 17.63 -11.29
CA ASN A 187 -6.48 17.55 -11.61
C ASN A 187 -6.05 16.10 -11.76
N SER A 188 -5.13 15.86 -12.68
CA SER A 188 -4.36 14.62 -12.71
C SER A 188 -3.09 14.79 -11.87
N PRO A 189 -2.70 13.80 -11.06
CA PRO A 189 -1.44 13.74 -10.30
C PRO A 189 -0.19 14.19 -11.07
N SER A 190 -0.17 13.91 -12.37
CA SER A 190 0.93 14.18 -13.30
C SER A 190 0.90 15.57 -13.96
N ALA A 191 -0.01 16.47 -13.54
CA ALA A 191 -0.17 17.83 -14.05
C ALA A 191 0.22 18.92 -13.04
#